data_AF-A0A2S2CMT6-F1
#
_entry.id   AF-A0A2S2CMT6-F1
#
_cell.length_a   1.000
_cell.length_b   1.000
_cell.length_c   1.000
_cell.angle_alpha   90.00
_cell.angle_beta   90.00
_cell.angle_gamma   90.00
#
_symmetry.space_group_name_H-M   'P 1'
#
loop_
_entity.id
_entity.type
_entity.pdbx_description
1 polymer ?
#
loop_
_entity_poly.entity_id
_entity_poly.type
_entity_poly.pdbx_seq_one_letter_code
_entity_poly.pdbx_strand_id
1 'polypeptide(L)'
;MPDTRNPCIKLCRFDAAGTCLGCRRTRAEVKGWKRLPEDVRAAINDRIRTAGVTGPPQRKRKDEAKRLRKLARKIAKLEAKLTALRAERDGLEATRAG
;
A
#
# COMPACT_ATOMS: atom_id res chain seq x y z
N MET A 1 7.30 -26.06 -22.47
CA MET A 1 6.10 -26.48 -21.71
C MET A 1 5.42 -25.24 -21.15
N PRO A 2 4.17 -24.95 -21.52
CA PRO A 2 3.45 -23.80 -20.99
C PRO A 2 3.19 -23.96 -19.48
N ASP A 3 3.30 -22.88 -18.70
CA ASP A 3 3.03 -22.92 -17.26
C ASP A 3 1.52 -22.92 -17.02
N THR A 4 0.94 -24.09 -16.77
CA THR A 4 -0.51 -24.27 -16.55
C THR A 4 -0.86 -24.50 -15.07
N ARG A 5 0.13 -24.39 -14.18
CA ARG A 5 -0.02 -24.60 -12.74
C ARG A 5 -0.89 -23.51 -12.13
N ASN A 6 -1.62 -23.85 -11.08
CA ASN A 6 -2.47 -22.90 -10.37
C ASN A 6 -1.60 -21.89 -9.59
N PRO A 7 -1.60 -20.59 -9.94
CA PRO A 7 -0.74 -19.57 -9.31
C PRO A 7 -1.28 -19.11 -7.94
N CYS A 8 -2.13 -19.91 -7.29
CA CYS A 8 -2.83 -19.51 -6.06
C CYS A 8 -1.93 -19.60 -4.82
N ILE A 9 -1.74 -18.47 -4.14
CA ILE A 9 -1.03 -18.38 -2.85
C ILE A 9 -1.97 -18.49 -1.63
N LYS A 10 -3.20 -19.00 -1.83
CA LYS A 10 -4.26 -19.11 -0.79
C LYS A 10 -4.68 -17.79 -0.13
N LEU A 11 -4.28 -16.64 -0.69
CA LEU A 11 -4.73 -15.31 -0.28
C LEU A 11 -5.84 -14.83 -1.24
N CYS A 12 -7.10 -15.06 -0.89
CA CYS A 12 -8.24 -14.64 -1.71
C CYS A 12 -8.73 -13.25 -1.26
N ARG A 13 -8.20 -12.19 -1.88
CA ARG A 13 -8.63 -10.81 -1.64
C ARG A 13 -8.66 -10.07 -2.96
N PHE A 14 -9.73 -9.36 -3.28
CA PHE A 14 -9.87 -8.66 -4.55
C PHE A 14 -9.71 -7.15 -4.37
N ASP A 15 -9.15 -6.48 -5.38
CA ASP A 15 -9.18 -5.03 -5.49
C ASP A 15 -10.54 -4.53 -6.03
N ALA A 16 -10.67 -3.21 -6.14
CA ALA A 16 -11.87 -2.56 -6.69
C ALA A 16 -12.13 -2.92 -8.17
N ALA A 17 -11.08 -3.29 -8.92
CA ALA A 17 -11.17 -3.74 -10.30
C ALA A 17 -11.52 -5.23 -10.44
N GLY A 18 -11.74 -5.95 -9.32
CA GLY A 18 -12.12 -7.37 -9.34
C GLY A 18 -10.96 -8.34 -9.55
N THR A 19 -9.72 -7.87 -9.38
CA THR A 19 -8.48 -8.67 -9.52
C THR A 19 -7.96 -9.10 -8.15
N CYS A 20 -7.54 -10.36 -8.03
CA CYS A 20 -7.01 -10.91 -6.78
C CYS A 20 -5.66 -10.26 -6.42
N LEU A 21 -5.54 -9.66 -5.24
CA LEU A 21 -4.32 -9.06 -4.70
C LEU A 21 -3.19 -10.08 -4.46
N GLY A 22 -3.52 -11.38 -4.37
CA GLY A 22 -2.54 -12.46 -4.22
C GLY A 22 -2.08 -13.02 -5.56
N CYS A 23 -2.97 -13.71 -6.27
CA CYS A 23 -2.64 -14.40 -7.52
C CYS A 23 -2.97 -13.62 -8.80
N ARG A 24 -3.48 -12.38 -8.70
CA ARG A 24 -3.80 -11.47 -9.82
C ARG A 24 -4.78 -12.01 -10.88
N ARG A 25 -5.46 -13.12 -10.57
CA ARG A 25 -6.63 -13.59 -11.33
C ARG A 25 -7.89 -12.82 -10.95
N THR A 26 -8.77 -12.63 -11.91
CA THR A 26 -10.13 -12.15 -11.73
C THR A 26 -11.00 -13.19 -11.03
N ARG A 27 -12.15 -12.77 -10.47
CA ARG A 27 -13.11 -13.71 -9.86
C ARG A 27 -13.57 -14.80 -10.82
N ALA A 28 -13.76 -14.46 -12.10
CA ALA A 28 -14.19 -15.41 -13.13
C ALA A 28 -13.12 -16.49 -13.38
N GLU A 29 -11.86 -16.07 -13.55
CA GLU A 29 -10.73 -17.00 -13.76
C GLU A 29 -10.48 -17.91 -12.54
N VAL A 30 -10.65 -17.39 -11.31
CA VAL A 30 -10.53 -18.20 -10.09
C VAL A 30 -11.63 -19.26 -10.00
N LYS A 31 -12.90 -18.89 -10.26
CA LYS A 31 -14.04 -19.83 -10.24
C LYS A 31 -13.96 -20.86 -11.35
N GLY A 32 -13.50 -20.46 -12.53
CA GLY A 32 -13.45 -21.29 -13.74
C GLY A 32 -12.18 -22.13 -13.90
N TRP A 33 -11.14 -21.93 -13.09
CA TRP A 33 -9.78 -22.44 -13.35
C TRP A 33 -9.70 -23.91 -13.79
N LYS A 34 -10.40 -24.81 -13.09
CA LYS A 34 -10.39 -26.26 -13.39
C LYS A 34 -11.04 -26.60 -14.73
N ARG A 35 -11.89 -25.72 -15.26
CA ARG A 35 -12.63 -25.86 -16.53
C ARG A 35 -11.95 -25.13 -17.69
N LEU A 36 -10.87 -24.39 -17.43
CA LEU A 36 -10.14 -23.68 -18.47
C LEU A 36 -9.21 -24.65 -19.23
N PRO A 37 -9.13 -24.52 -20.56
CA PRO A 37 -8.16 -25.28 -21.34
C PRO A 37 -6.72 -24.80 -21.04
N GLU A 38 -5.73 -25.61 -21.40
CA GLU A 38 -4.34 -25.39 -20.99
C GLU A 38 -3.71 -24.15 -21.62
N ASP A 39 -4.04 -23.86 -22.87
CA ASP A 39 -3.67 -22.64 -23.59
C ASP A 39 -4.17 -21.38 -22.86
N VAL A 40 -5.42 -21.38 -22.40
CA VAL A 40 -6.00 -20.26 -21.66
C VAL A 40 -5.34 -20.13 -20.28
N ARG A 41 -5.08 -21.25 -19.58
CA ARG A 41 -4.35 -21.23 -18.30
C ARG A 41 -2.94 -20.65 -18.46
N ALA A 42 -2.25 -21.02 -19.53
CA ALA A 42 -0.92 -20.52 -19.85
C ALA A 42 -0.94 -19.01 -20.14
N ALA A 43 -1.89 -18.54 -20.96
CA ALA A 43 -2.06 -17.12 -21.25
C ALA A 43 -2.37 -16.29 -20.00
N ILE A 44 -3.21 -16.82 -19.10
CA ILE A 44 -3.51 -16.16 -17.81
C ILE A 44 -2.25 -16.08 -16.94
N ASN A 45 -1.47 -17.15 -16.85
CA ASN A 45 -0.23 -17.17 -16.07
C ASN A 45 0.82 -16.21 -16.64
N ASP A 46 0.91 -16.10 -17.97
CA ASP A 46 1.79 -15.13 -18.64
C ASP A 46 1.37 -13.69 -18.35
N ARG A 47 0.07 -13.38 -18.48
CA ARG A 47 -0.51 -12.08 -18.12
C ARG A 47 -0.19 -11.70 -16.67
N ILE A 48 -0.35 -12.63 -15.72
CA ILE A 48 -0.07 -12.39 -14.29
C ILE A 48 1.42 -12.07 -14.07
N ARG A 49 2.31 -12.79 -14.76
CA ARG A 49 3.76 -12.58 -14.67
C ARG A 49 4.15 -11.19 -15.16
N THR A 50 3.58 -10.77 -16.29
CA THR A 50 3.85 -9.47 -16.91
C THR A 50 3.21 -8.31 -16.13
N ALA A 51 2.04 -8.52 -15.52
CA ALA A 51 1.31 -7.47 -14.83
C ALA A 51 1.98 -6.97 -13.52
N GLY A 52 2.99 -7.66 -13.01
CA GLY A 52 3.71 -7.27 -11.79
C GLY A 52 2.83 -7.23 -10.53
N VAL A 53 3.44 -7.41 -9.37
CA VAL A 53 2.74 -7.22 -8.08
C VAL A 53 2.62 -5.72 -7.83
N THR A 54 1.58 -5.08 -8.38
CA THR A 54 1.29 -3.66 -8.09
C THR A 54 0.49 -3.56 -6.79
N GLY A 55 1.17 -3.67 -5.66
CA GLY A 55 0.65 -3.18 -4.39
C GLY A 55 1.11 -3.95 -3.15
N PRO A 56 1.57 -3.25 -2.10
CA PRO A 56 1.87 -3.90 -0.84
C PRO A 56 0.59 -4.44 -0.16
N PRO A 57 0.69 -5.52 0.63
CA PRO A 57 -0.45 -6.15 1.30
C PRO A 57 -1.17 -5.14 2.20
N GLN A 58 -2.51 -5.12 2.16
CA GLN A 58 -3.37 -4.14 2.86
C GLN A 58 -3.05 -3.94 4.36
N ARG A 59 -2.51 -4.96 5.07
CA ARG A 59 -2.08 -4.81 6.47
C ARG A 59 -0.92 -3.81 6.61
N LYS A 60 0.10 -3.87 5.73
CA LYS A 60 1.20 -2.89 5.71
C LYS A 60 0.70 -1.47 5.48
N ARG A 61 -0.32 -1.27 4.62
CA ARG A 61 -0.93 0.05 4.39
C ARG A 61 -1.58 0.64 5.65
N LYS A 62 -2.28 -0.17 6.46
CA LYS A 62 -2.91 0.30 7.70
C LYS A 62 -1.86 0.73 8.73
N ASP A 63 -0.79 -0.04 8.85
CA ASP A 63 0.31 0.23 9.79
C ASP A 63 1.09 1.49 9.39
N GLU A 64 1.38 1.64 8.10
CA GLU A 64 2.04 2.82 7.54
C GLU A 64 1.19 4.10 7.71
N ALA A 65 -0.11 4.03 7.40
CA ALA A 65 -1.03 5.15 7.63
C ALA A 65 -1.11 5.55 9.10
N LYS A 66 -1.10 4.57 10.02
CA LYS A 66 -1.06 4.83 11.48
C LYS A 66 0.25 5.50 11.87
N ARG A 67 1.38 5.07 11.31
CA ARG A 67 2.70 5.66 11.57
C ARG A 67 2.77 7.10 11.05
N LEU A 68 2.27 7.37 9.85
CA LEU A 68 2.20 8.72 9.27
C LEU A 68 1.40 9.67 10.17
N ARG A 69 0.21 9.26 10.64
CA ARG A 69 -0.60 10.07 11.57
C ARG A 69 0.13 10.37 12.88
N LYS A 70 0.87 9.39 13.43
CA LYS A 70 1.67 9.61 14.65
C LYS A 70 2.82 10.60 14.41
N LEU A 71 3.50 10.51 13.26
CA LEU A 71 4.57 11.43 12.89
C LEU A 71 4.02 12.85 12.72
N ALA A 72 2.90 13.02 12.01
CA ALA A 72 2.25 14.33 11.85
C ALA A 72 1.91 15.00 13.19
N ARG A 73 1.36 14.23 14.15
CA ARG A 73 1.10 14.75 15.51
C ARG A 73 2.37 15.19 16.23
N LYS A 74 3.47 14.46 16.07
CA LYS A 74 4.77 14.83 16.67
C LYS A 74 5.31 16.11 16.04
N ILE A 75 5.23 16.25 14.72
CA ILE A 75 5.66 17.44 13.98
C ILE A 75 4.87 18.65 14.49
N ALA A 76 3.54 18.59 14.52
CA ALA A 76 2.71 19.68 15.02
C ALA A 76 3.07 20.10 16.46
N LYS A 77 3.36 19.13 17.34
CA LYS A 77 3.80 19.44 18.72
C LYS A 77 5.16 20.16 18.74
N LEU A 78 6.09 19.75 17.89
CA LEU A 78 7.41 20.38 17.80
C LEU A 78 7.32 21.78 17.19
N GLU A 79 6.48 21.98 16.17
CA GLU A 79 6.23 23.29 15.56
C GLU A 79 5.62 24.28 16.57
N ALA A 80 4.65 23.82 17.37
CA ALA A 80 4.08 24.63 18.45
C ALA A 80 5.16 25.03 19.48
N LYS A 81 6.01 24.07 19.90
CA LYS A 81 7.11 24.35 20.82
C LYS A 81 8.12 25.34 20.22
N LEU A 82 8.46 25.16 18.94
CA LEU A 82 9.39 26.04 18.23
C LEU A 82 8.83 27.46 18.14
N THR A 83 7.53 27.60 17.90
CA THR A 83 6.85 28.90 17.87
C THR A 83 6.90 29.59 19.24
N ALA A 84 6.64 28.85 20.32
CA ALA A 84 6.74 29.39 21.68
C ALA A 84 8.16 29.86 22.03
N LEU A 85 9.17 29.04 21.71
CA LEU A 85 10.58 29.40 21.94
C LEU A 85 11.02 30.61 21.13
N ARG A 86 10.53 30.75 19.89
CA ARG A 86 10.80 31.93 19.06
C ARG A 86 10.18 33.19 19.69
N ALA A 87 8.92 33.11 20.13
CA ALA A 87 8.27 34.25 20.79
C ALA A 87 8.99 34.65 22.09
N GLU A 88 9.45 33.68 22.89
CA GLU A 88 10.25 33.95 24.09
C GLU A 88 11.56 34.67 23.74
N ARG A 89 12.30 34.16 22.75
CA ARG A 89 13.53 34.80 22.26
C ARG A 89 13.26 36.24 21.79
N ASP A 90 12.23 36.43 20.96
CA ASP A 90 11.92 37.74 20.38
C ASP A 90 11.54 38.75 21.50
N GLY A 91 10.87 38.30 22.57
CA GLY A 91 10.59 39.10 23.75
C GLY A 91 11.85 39.50 24.55
N LEU A 92 12.81 38.58 24.68
CA LEU A 92 14.11 38.86 25.31
C LEU A 92 14.94 39.83 24.46
N GLU A 93 14.91 39.70 23.13
CA GLU A 93 15.61 40.60 22.22
C GLU A 93 15.01 42.01 22.26
N ALA A 94 13.68 42.14 22.30
CA ALA A 94 13.00 43.42 22.47
C ALA A 94 13.35 44.10 23.80
N THR A 95 13.43 43.33 24.90
CA THR A 95 13.81 43.86 26.22
C THR A 95 15.27 44.33 26.25
N ARG A 96 16.16 43.69 25.49
CA ARG A 96 17.57 44.07 25.40
C ARG A 96 17.80 45.32 24.53
N ALA A 97 16.90 45.59 23.58
CA ALA A 97 17.02 46.68 22.62
C ALA A 97 16.43 48.01 23.11
N GLY A 98 15.60 48.00 24.15
CA GLY A 98 15.07 49.19 24.84
C GLY A 98 15.91 49.56 26.05
#